data_AF-A0A9D5RW64-F1
#
_entry.id   AF-A0A9D5RW64-F1
#
_cell.length_a   1.000
_cell.length_b   1.000
_cell.length_c   1.000
_cell.angle_alpha   90.00
_cell.angle_beta   90.00
_cell.angle_gamma   90.00
#
_symmetry.space_group_name_H-M   'P 1'
#
loop_
_entity.id
_entity.type
_entity.pdbx_description
1 polymer ?
#
loop_
_entity_poly.entity_id
_entity_poly.type
_entity_poly.pdbx_seq_one_letter_code
_entity_poly.pdbx_strand_id
1 'polypeptide(L)'
;MFILRAIGRFFARIGRWIRDTAWVQPLLIVGGIFAIIFSIPYITKWVQSWFDSSNAAQSFFSEYKLTLDDSEKGESKADGLFKYMTGQTSQEEGKKVYGEKFFIMLTKESCEGCEDVYKGLKYLRDNWNKNEFTTSDDFRLYSLFVDSTNSDDKNLFQNYFYNNYNVNFEELASTMTLAPYYTNKGGSTTSYATNIESLADPEAMSVPTLFYVDVAYNETAPQKNSLKVTEVLFTVDAKDTQGGNDLGRARTLFDCWNHAKGTIFSSDYNKQ
;
A
#
# COMPACT_ATOMS: atom_id res chain seq x y z
N MET A 1 32.84 -40.78 -17.41
CA MET A 1 31.67 -41.60 -16.99
C MET A 1 31.50 -41.74 -15.46
N PHE A 2 32.20 -40.97 -14.62
CA PHE A 2 32.11 -41.06 -13.15
C PHE A 2 31.13 -40.05 -12.51
N ILE A 3 30.88 -38.90 -13.17
CA ILE A 3 30.10 -37.79 -12.61
C ILE A 3 28.58 -38.09 -12.59
N LEU A 4 28.04 -38.73 -13.64
CA LEU A 4 26.61 -39.06 -13.72
C LEU A 4 26.18 -40.15 -12.71
N ARG A 5 27.08 -41.09 -12.36
CA ARG A 5 26.83 -42.10 -11.32
C ARG A 5 26.88 -41.53 -9.90
N ALA A 6 27.64 -40.45 -9.67
CA ALA A 6 27.71 -39.77 -8.38
C ALA A 6 26.42 -38.98 -8.08
N ILE A 7 25.89 -38.28 -9.09
CA ILE A 7 24.64 -37.51 -8.99
C ILE A 7 23.43 -38.45 -8.76
N GLY A 8 23.36 -39.58 -9.45
CA GLY A 8 22.26 -40.55 -9.27
C GLY A 8 22.19 -41.19 -7.88
N ARG A 9 23.33 -41.39 -7.20
CA ARG A 9 23.36 -41.91 -5.82
C ARG A 9 22.95 -40.87 -4.78
N PHE A 10 23.18 -39.59 -5.06
CA PHE A 10 22.79 -38.49 -4.17
C PHE A 10 21.27 -38.35 -4.10
N PHE A 11 20.59 -38.33 -5.25
CA PHE A 11 19.12 -38.24 -5.30
C PHE A 11 18.41 -39.50 -4.79
N ALA A 12 18.96 -40.69 -5.03
CA ALA A 12 18.39 -41.94 -4.49
C ALA A 12 18.48 -42.02 -2.95
N ARG A 13 19.47 -41.36 -2.34
CA ARG A 13 19.64 -41.27 -0.89
C ARG A 13 18.73 -40.21 -0.27
N ILE A 14 18.56 -39.07 -0.94
CA ILE A 14 17.57 -38.03 -0.55
C ILE A 14 16.14 -38.56 -0.67
N GLY A 15 15.81 -39.27 -1.74
CA GLY A 15 14.46 -39.83 -1.94
C GLY A 15 14.07 -40.89 -0.90
N ARG A 16 15.05 -41.64 -0.37
CA ARG A 16 14.82 -42.59 0.73
C ARG A 16 14.65 -41.85 2.07
N TRP A 17 15.45 -40.81 2.30
CA TRP A 17 15.31 -39.93 3.48
C TRP A 17 13.95 -39.22 3.52
N ILE A 18 13.44 -38.71 2.40
CA ILE A 18 12.12 -38.07 2.32
C ILE A 18 10.98 -39.06 2.63
N ARG A 19 11.11 -40.32 2.22
CA ARG A 19 10.08 -41.36 2.43
C ARG A 19 9.95 -41.79 3.89
N ASP A 20 11.06 -41.85 4.63
CA ASP A 20 11.07 -42.35 6.01
C ASP A 20 10.73 -41.25 7.05
N THR A 21 10.45 -40.03 6.60
CA THR A 21 10.35 -38.82 7.43
C THR A 21 8.96 -38.17 7.32
N ALA A 22 7.90 -38.91 7.67
CA ALA A 22 6.50 -38.44 7.57
C ALA A 22 6.17 -37.18 8.39
N TRP A 23 6.99 -36.84 9.40
CA TRP A 23 6.89 -35.59 10.17
C TRP A 23 7.45 -34.34 9.45
N VAL A 24 8.21 -34.52 8.36
CA VAL A 24 8.74 -33.40 7.56
C VAL A 24 7.71 -32.89 6.55
N GLN A 25 6.62 -33.62 6.27
CA GLN A 25 5.59 -33.17 5.32
C GLN A 25 4.98 -31.80 5.66
N PRO A 26 4.58 -31.49 6.90
CA PRO A 26 4.10 -30.15 7.26
C PRO A 26 5.19 -29.08 7.13
N LEU A 27 6.43 -29.41 7.54
CA LEU A 27 7.57 -28.48 7.47
C LEU A 27 7.97 -28.17 6.02
N LEU A 28 7.78 -29.12 5.11
CA LEU A 28 8.08 -28.98 3.69
C LEU A 28 6.98 -28.18 2.97
N ILE A 29 5.72 -28.28 3.41
CA ILE A 29 4.64 -27.37 2.96
C ILE A 29 4.94 -25.95 3.43
N VAL A 30 5.27 -25.76 4.71
CA VAL A 30 5.62 -24.43 5.26
C VAL A 30 6.88 -23.87 4.60
N GLY A 31 7.93 -24.68 4.46
CA GLY A 31 9.14 -24.32 3.74
C GLY A 31 8.90 -24.07 2.26
N GLY A 32 7.92 -24.74 1.64
CA GLY A 32 7.45 -24.50 0.28
C GLY A 32 6.73 -23.15 0.14
N ILE A 33 5.89 -22.77 1.11
CA ILE A 33 5.24 -21.45 1.15
C ILE A 33 6.31 -20.37 1.34
N PHE A 34 7.23 -20.52 2.29
CA PHE A 34 8.35 -19.60 2.46
C PHE A 34 9.27 -19.57 1.24
N ALA A 35 9.52 -20.70 0.59
CA ALA A 35 10.26 -20.75 -0.65
C ALA A 35 9.50 -20.05 -1.78
N ILE A 36 8.17 -20.10 -1.87
CA ILE A 36 7.37 -19.34 -2.85
C ILE A 36 7.45 -17.83 -2.57
N ILE A 37 7.40 -17.43 -1.30
CA ILE A 37 7.55 -16.02 -0.87
C ILE A 37 8.97 -15.51 -1.14
N PHE A 38 10.01 -16.32 -0.89
CA PHE A 38 11.43 -15.97 -1.11
C PHE A 38 11.95 -16.29 -2.52
N SER A 39 11.23 -17.07 -3.33
CA SER A 39 11.55 -17.28 -4.75
C SER A 39 10.87 -16.26 -5.66
N ILE A 40 10.21 -15.25 -5.10
CA ILE A 40 10.00 -13.97 -5.77
C ILE A 40 11.40 -13.41 -6.11
N PRO A 41 11.85 -13.45 -7.37
CA PRO A 41 12.92 -12.56 -7.77
C PRO A 41 12.31 -11.16 -7.77
N TYR A 42 12.98 -10.21 -7.14
CA TYR A 42 12.83 -8.78 -7.40
C TYR A 42 12.46 -8.56 -8.88
N ILE A 43 11.29 -7.95 -9.12
CA ILE A 43 10.83 -7.45 -10.42
C ILE A 43 10.93 -8.50 -11.54
N THR A 44 9.84 -9.20 -11.79
CA THR A 44 9.74 -10.04 -12.99
C THR A 44 9.92 -9.21 -14.26
N LYS A 45 10.77 -9.68 -15.17
CA LYS A 45 11.10 -9.14 -16.51
C LYS A 45 9.91 -8.78 -17.42
N TRP A 46 8.68 -9.10 -17.02
CA TRP A 46 7.46 -8.62 -17.69
C TRP A 46 7.22 -7.12 -17.48
N VAL A 47 7.65 -6.56 -16.35
CA VAL A 47 7.59 -5.12 -16.06
C VAL A 47 8.46 -4.32 -17.05
N GLN A 48 9.49 -4.95 -17.62
CA GLN A 48 10.39 -4.29 -18.57
C GLN A 48 9.76 -4.01 -19.94
N SER A 49 8.68 -4.71 -20.31
CA SER A 49 7.91 -4.46 -21.54
C SER A 49 6.72 -3.52 -21.35
N TRP A 50 6.45 -3.05 -20.13
CA TRP A 50 5.43 -2.04 -19.83
C TRP A 50 6.00 -0.61 -19.78
N PHE A 51 7.33 -0.45 -19.83
CA PHE A 51 8.00 0.85 -19.88
C PHE A 51 8.00 1.47 -21.28
N ASP A 52 6.83 1.56 -21.91
CA ASP A 52 6.62 2.61 -22.91
C ASP A 52 6.41 3.93 -22.15
N SER A 53 7.26 4.90 -22.45
CA SER A 53 7.50 6.14 -21.71
C SER A 53 6.33 7.15 -21.72
N SER A 54 5.09 6.70 -21.93
CA SER A 54 3.89 7.54 -21.95
C SER A 54 3.14 7.61 -20.61
N ASN A 55 3.43 6.75 -19.62
CA ASN A 55 2.70 6.75 -18.34
C ASN A 55 3.57 6.36 -17.11
N ALA A 56 4.47 7.27 -16.70
CA ALA A 56 5.43 7.03 -15.62
C ALA A 56 4.78 6.78 -14.26
N ALA A 57 3.72 7.52 -13.92
CA ALA A 57 2.96 7.32 -12.68
C ALA A 57 2.30 5.93 -12.65
N GLN A 58 1.66 5.51 -13.75
CA GLN A 58 1.06 4.17 -13.85
C GLN A 58 2.11 3.07 -13.68
N SER A 59 3.26 3.20 -14.34
CA SER A 59 4.37 2.24 -14.23
C SER A 59 4.86 2.14 -12.79
N PHE A 60 5.08 3.28 -12.13
CA PHE A 60 5.48 3.35 -10.74
C PHE A 60 4.47 2.67 -9.82
N PHE A 61 3.19 3.00 -9.91
CA PHE A 61 2.18 2.39 -9.03
C PHE A 61 1.96 0.91 -9.33
N SER A 62 2.19 0.46 -10.57
CA SER A 62 2.12 -0.95 -10.93
C SER A 62 3.21 -1.80 -10.23
N GLU A 63 4.37 -1.22 -9.90
CA GLU A 63 5.42 -1.89 -9.09
C GLU A 63 4.91 -2.28 -7.68
N TYR A 64 3.90 -1.56 -7.18
CA TYR A 64 3.36 -1.70 -5.83
C TYR A 64 1.94 -2.32 -5.81
N LYS A 65 1.44 -2.81 -6.96
CA LYS A 65 0.06 -3.27 -7.12
C LYS A 65 -0.24 -4.49 -6.25
N LEU A 66 -1.27 -4.35 -5.40
CA LEU A 66 -1.97 -5.48 -4.81
C LEU A 66 -3.06 -5.94 -5.78
N THR A 67 -3.12 -7.25 -6.03
CA THR A 67 -4.13 -7.84 -6.91
C THR A 67 -5.47 -7.88 -6.20
N LEU A 68 -6.52 -7.60 -6.96
CA LEU A 68 -7.93 -7.78 -6.55
C LEU A 68 -8.49 -9.12 -7.03
N ASP A 69 -7.70 -9.92 -7.75
CA ASP A 69 -8.08 -11.29 -8.09
C ASP A 69 -8.42 -12.07 -6.82
N ASP A 70 -9.49 -12.87 -6.86
CA ASP A 70 -10.08 -13.58 -5.73
C ASP A 70 -10.76 -12.69 -4.65
N SER A 71 -11.04 -11.40 -4.94
CA SER A 71 -11.80 -10.54 -4.00
C SER A 71 -13.22 -11.04 -3.76
N GLU A 72 -13.82 -11.74 -4.72
CA GLU A 72 -15.14 -12.37 -4.58
C GLU A 72 -15.17 -13.48 -3.51
N LYS A 73 -14.00 -14.00 -3.13
CA LYS A 73 -13.81 -14.95 -2.02
C LYS A 73 -13.27 -14.27 -0.76
N GLY A 74 -12.93 -12.98 -0.85
CA GLY A 74 -12.22 -12.25 0.20
C GLY A 74 -10.80 -12.77 0.41
N GLU A 75 -10.15 -13.32 -0.62
CA GLU A 75 -8.84 -13.97 -0.53
C GLU A 75 -7.77 -13.25 -1.37
N SER A 76 -8.08 -12.09 -1.93
CA SER A 76 -7.13 -11.32 -2.72
C SER A 76 -5.96 -10.81 -1.88
N LYS A 77 -4.88 -10.39 -2.55
CA LYS A 77 -3.74 -9.75 -1.84
C LYS A 77 -4.16 -8.46 -1.15
N ALA A 78 -5.12 -7.73 -1.73
CA ALA A 78 -5.72 -6.55 -1.12
C ALA A 78 -6.51 -6.92 0.14
N ASP A 79 -7.30 -8.00 0.10
CA ASP A 79 -8.03 -8.50 1.27
C ASP A 79 -7.08 -8.85 2.41
N GLY A 80 -5.92 -9.46 2.10
CA GLY A 80 -4.89 -9.76 3.11
C GLY A 80 -4.40 -8.52 3.87
N LEU A 81 -4.15 -7.41 3.14
CA LEU A 81 -3.75 -6.14 3.75
C LEU A 81 -4.91 -5.54 4.59
N PHE A 82 -6.13 -5.52 4.06
CA PHE A 82 -7.27 -4.91 4.75
C PHE A 82 -7.75 -5.74 5.94
N LYS A 83 -7.61 -7.08 5.89
CA LYS A 83 -7.76 -7.97 7.06
C LYS A 83 -6.77 -7.63 8.16
N TYR A 84 -5.53 -7.33 7.81
CA TYR A 84 -4.54 -6.85 8.78
C TYR A 84 -4.95 -5.50 9.39
N MET A 85 -5.31 -4.52 8.56
CA MET A 85 -5.71 -3.19 9.01
C MET A 85 -6.94 -3.26 9.95
N THR A 86 -7.94 -4.06 9.60
CA THR A 86 -9.17 -4.27 10.38
C THR A 86 -9.02 -5.19 11.59
N GLY A 87 -7.82 -5.75 11.82
CA GLY A 87 -7.55 -6.62 12.97
C GLY A 87 -8.09 -8.04 12.84
N GLN A 88 -8.48 -8.47 11.65
CA GLN A 88 -8.87 -9.86 11.34
C GLN A 88 -7.66 -10.80 11.22
N THR A 89 -6.45 -10.24 11.08
CA THR A 89 -5.17 -10.96 11.13
C THR A 89 -4.39 -10.60 12.40
N SER A 90 -3.55 -11.51 12.88
CA SER A 90 -2.61 -11.24 13.98
C SER A 90 -1.79 -9.99 13.70
N GLN A 91 -1.70 -9.10 14.69
CA GLN A 91 -0.91 -7.87 14.60
C GLN A 91 0.59 -8.17 14.40
N GLU A 92 1.12 -9.22 15.04
CA GLU A 92 2.53 -9.58 14.90
C GLU A 92 2.86 -10.07 13.48
N GLU A 93 2.01 -10.95 12.94
CA GLU A 93 2.17 -11.48 11.59
C GLU A 93 1.96 -10.38 10.54
N GLY A 94 0.91 -9.58 10.70
CA GLY A 94 0.59 -8.49 9.80
C GLY A 94 1.68 -7.42 9.76
N LYS A 95 2.24 -7.03 10.91
CA LYS A 95 3.38 -6.09 10.96
C LYS A 95 4.61 -6.63 10.24
N LYS A 96 4.88 -7.92 10.37
CA LYS A 96 6.02 -8.56 9.68
C LYS A 96 5.84 -8.55 8.16
N VAL A 97 4.62 -8.78 7.67
CA VAL A 97 4.32 -8.83 6.24
C VAL A 97 4.17 -7.43 5.65
N TYR A 98 3.30 -6.61 6.24
CA TYR A 98 2.85 -5.33 5.69
C TYR A 98 3.53 -4.10 6.30
N GLY A 99 4.14 -4.22 7.48
CA GLY A 99 4.75 -3.11 8.20
C GLY A 99 3.75 -2.38 9.11
N GLU A 100 4.28 -1.57 10.02
CA GLU A 100 3.46 -0.76 10.95
C GLU A 100 2.96 0.55 10.33
N LYS A 101 3.72 1.06 9.35
CA LYS A 101 3.46 2.31 8.63
C LYS A 101 3.63 2.08 7.15
N PHE A 102 2.70 2.60 6.35
CA PHE A 102 2.76 2.50 4.90
C PHE A 102 1.77 3.46 4.24
N PHE A 103 1.99 3.70 2.97
CA PHE A 103 1.04 4.38 2.10
C PHE A 103 0.21 3.37 1.31
N ILE A 104 -1.07 3.68 1.07
CA ILE A 104 -1.92 2.97 0.09
C ILE A 104 -2.38 3.98 -0.95
N MET A 105 -2.05 3.72 -2.21
CA MET A 105 -2.46 4.54 -3.34
C MET A 105 -3.65 3.91 -4.05
N LEU A 106 -4.81 4.55 -4.01
CA LEU A 106 -5.95 4.23 -4.86
C LEU A 106 -5.81 4.99 -6.19
N THR A 107 -5.74 4.25 -7.28
CA THR A 107 -5.49 4.77 -8.62
C THR A 107 -6.32 4.04 -9.68
N LYS A 108 -6.22 4.49 -10.93
CA LYS A 108 -6.80 3.88 -12.13
C LYS A 108 -5.72 3.83 -13.21
N GLU A 109 -5.87 2.98 -14.22
CA GLU A 109 -4.93 2.88 -15.34
C GLU A 109 -4.72 4.23 -16.04
N SER A 110 -5.81 4.99 -16.21
CA SER A 110 -5.77 6.38 -16.67
C SER A 110 -6.06 7.32 -15.50
N CYS A 111 -5.01 7.92 -14.93
CA CYS A 111 -5.11 8.84 -13.79
C CYS A 111 -4.39 10.16 -14.07
N GLU A 112 -5.12 11.16 -14.55
CA GLU A 112 -4.58 12.48 -14.90
C GLU A 112 -4.00 13.23 -13.68
N GLY A 113 -4.53 13.01 -12.48
CA GLY A 113 -4.06 13.63 -11.24
C GLY A 113 -2.90 12.91 -10.55
N CYS A 114 -2.50 11.73 -11.03
CA CYS A 114 -1.55 10.88 -10.30
C CYS A 114 -0.09 11.35 -10.39
N GLU A 115 0.24 12.21 -11.35
CA GLU A 115 1.63 12.59 -11.64
C GLU A 115 2.33 13.29 -10.47
N ASP A 116 1.62 14.19 -9.77
CA ASP A 116 2.17 14.93 -8.64
C ASP A 116 2.42 14.04 -7.42
N VAL A 117 1.47 13.13 -7.13
CA VAL A 117 1.60 12.14 -6.05
C VAL A 117 2.75 11.18 -6.35
N TYR A 118 2.83 10.70 -7.60
CA TYR A 118 3.93 9.87 -8.10
C TYR A 118 5.29 10.54 -7.91
N LYS A 119 5.46 11.78 -8.36
CA LYS A 119 6.74 12.50 -8.26
C LYS A 119 7.22 12.64 -6.82
N GLY A 120 6.32 13.02 -5.91
CA GLY A 120 6.61 13.11 -4.49
C GLY A 120 7.01 11.76 -3.88
N LEU A 121 6.19 10.71 -4.10
CA LEU A 121 6.46 9.38 -3.57
C LEU A 121 7.74 8.77 -4.15
N LYS A 122 7.99 8.93 -5.45
CA LYS A 122 9.22 8.43 -6.08
C LYS A 122 10.45 9.13 -5.50
N TYR A 123 10.42 10.46 -5.40
CA TYR A 123 11.55 11.20 -4.84
C TYR A 123 11.80 10.78 -3.38
N LEU A 124 10.75 10.64 -2.58
CA LEU A 124 10.83 10.16 -1.21
C LEU A 124 11.40 8.74 -1.13
N ARG A 125 10.93 7.81 -1.96
CA ARG A 125 11.40 6.42 -2.07
C ARG A 125 12.88 6.33 -2.43
N ASP A 126 13.32 7.10 -3.43
CA ASP A 126 14.70 7.08 -3.93
C ASP A 126 15.70 7.65 -2.91
N ASN A 127 15.22 8.56 -2.05
CA ASN A 127 15.99 9.22 -0.99
C ASN A 127 15.67 8.71 0.42
N TRP A 128 14.90 7.64 0.56
CA TRP A 128 14.53 7.10 1.86
C TRP A 128 15.76 6.67 2.66
N ASN A 129 15.79 7.02 3.94
CA ASN A 129 16.92 6.80 4.84
C ASN A 129 18.22 7.46 4.36
N LYS A 130 18.11 8.58 3.63
CA LYS A 130 19.24 9.41 3.17
C LYS A 130 18.93 10.89 3.41
N ASN A 131 19.98 11.67 3.57
CA ASN A 131 19.90 13.14 3.66
C ASN A 131 18.84 13.59 4.70
N GLU A 132 17.87 14.39 4.28
CA GLU A 132 16.80 14.91 5.13
C GLU A 132 15.65 13.91 5.40
N PHE A 133 15.60 12.77 4.70
CA PHE A 133 14.57 11.74 4.87
C PHE A 133 15.08 10.56 5.72
N THR A 134 15.80 10.87 6.80
CA THR A 134 16.38 9.84 7.67
C THR A 134 15.36 9.35 8.69
N THR A 135 15.02 8.06 8.64
CA THR A 135 14.17 7.37 9.63
C THR A 135 14.71 5.97 9.92
N SER A 136 14.17 5.32 10.97
CA SER A 136 14.44 3.91 11.27
C SER A 136 13.53 2.96 10.47
N ASP A 137 12.46 3.48 9.88
CA ASP A 137 11.43 2.68 9.22
C ASP A 137 11.83 2.33 7.78
N ASP A 138 11.24 1.26 7.24
CA ASP A 138 11.31 0.95 5.81
C ASP A 138 10.24 1.72 5.05
N PHE A 139 10.57 2.23 3.86
CA PHE A 139 9.57 2.81 2.96
C PHE A 139 8.63 1.72 2.47
N ARG A 140 7.33 1.92 2.66
CA ARG A 140 6.30 0.97 2.22
C ARG A 140 5.16 1.69 1.52
N LEU A 141 4.85 1.20 0.33
CA LEU A 141 3.78 1.68 -0.52
C LEU A 141 3.05 0.45 -1.10
N TYR A 142 1.73 0.53 -1.10
CA TYR A 142 0.84 -0.38 -1.80
C TYR A 142 -0.02 0.41 -2.77
N SER A 143 -0.44 -0.19 -3.88
CA SER A 143 -1.40 0.43 -4.77
C SER A 143 -2.58 -0.51 -5.05
N LEU A 144 -3.76 0.09 -5.20
CA LEU A 144 -4.99 -0.57 -5.61
C LEU A 144 -5.53 0.15 -6.85
N PHE A 145 -5.69 -0.62 -7.92
CA PHE A 145 -6.27 -0.14 -9.17
C PHE A 145 -7.78 -0.36 -9.11
N VAL A 146 -8.52 0.70 -8.80
CA VAL A 146 -9.96 0.63 -8.51
C VAL A 146 -10.82 0.41 -9.76
N ASP A 147 -10.20 0.41 -10.94
CA ASP A 147 -10.77 0.07 -12.25
C ASP A 147 -10.45 -1.36 -12.71
N SER A 148 -9.81 -2.20 -11.87
CA SER A 148 -9.50 -3.58 -12.23
C SER A 148 -10.78 -4.37 -12.50
N THR A 149 -10.84 -5.10 -13.62
CA THR A 149 -11.96 -5.97 -14.00
C THR A 149 -11.58 -7.45 -14.00
N ASN A 150 -12.58 -8.33 -13.88
CA ASN A 150 -12.42 -9.77 -14.09
C ASN A 150 -12.68 -10.17 -15.55
N SER A 151 -12.68 -11.47 -15.84
CA SER A 151 -12.94 -12.01 -17.19
C SER A 151 -14.34 -11.70 -17.75
N ASP A 152 -15.27 -11.29 -16.89
CA ASP A 152 -16.65 -10.93 -17.26
C ASP A 152 -16.83 -9.40 -17.32
N ASP A 153 -15.74 -8.64 -17.39
CA ASP A 153 -15.70 -7.17 -17.36
C ASP A 153 -16.35 -6.54 -16.11
N LYS A 154 -16.49 -7.30 -15.03
CA LYS A 154 -16.99 -6.77 -13.75
C LYS A 154 -15.87 -6.09 -12.99
N ASN A 155 -16.10 -4.85 -12.54
CA ASN A 155 -15.18 -4.12 -11.69
C ASN A 155 -15.00 -4.85 -10.35
N LEU A 156 -13.79 -5.36 -10.08
CA LEU A 156 -13.46 -6.14 -8.89
C LEU A 156 -13.48 -5.29 -7.61
N PHE A 157 -13.05 -4.04 -7.70
CA PHE A 157 -13.03 -3.12 -6.57
C PHE A 157 -14.45 -2.83 -6.08
N GLN A 158 -15.30 -2.33 -6.97
CA GLN A 158 -16.66 -1.94 -6.65
C GLN A 158 -17.55 -3.14 -6.28
N ASN A 159 -17.50 -4.22 -7.07
CA ASN A 159 -18.47 -5.32 -6.90
C ASN A 159 -18.13 -6.27 -5.77
N TYR A 160 -16.85 -6.36 -5.37
CA TYR A 160 -16.41 -7.36 -4.39
C TYR A 160 -15.61 -6.73 -3.26
N PHE A 161 -14.46 -6.15 -3.56
CA PHE A 161 -13.54 -5.68 -2.52
C PHE A 161 -14.15 -4.59 -1.63
N TYR A 162 -14.71 -3.54 -2.23
CA TYR A 162 -15.36 -2.47 -1.50
C TYR A 162 -16.53 -2.99 -0.67
N ASN A 163 -17.36 -3.87 -1.24
CA ASN A 163 -18.49 -4.47 -0.53
C ASN A 163 -18.07 -5.28 0.70
N ASN A 164 -16.91 -5.93 0.68
CA ASN A 164 -16.37 -6.63 1.85
C ASN A 164 -15.95 -5.68 2.99
N TYR A 165 -15.68 -4.41 2.67
CA TYR A 165 -15.16 -3.39 3.59
C TYR A 165 -16.00 -2.12 3.64
N ASN A 166 -17.25 -2.14 3.17
CA ASN A 166 -18.04 -0.93 2.94
C ASN A 166 -18.24 -0.14 4.25
N VAL A 167 -18.58 -0.84 5.34
CA VAL A 167 -18.72 -0.24 6.68
C VAL A 167 -17.43 0.43 7.12
N ASN A 168 -16.27 -0.15 6.78
CA ASN A 168 -14.96 0.40 7.11
C ASN A 168 -14.66 1.67 6.30
N PHE A 169 -15.06 1.72 5.03
CA PHE A 169 -14.94 2.91 4.19
C PHE A 169 -15.93 4.02 4.60
N GLU A 170 -17.16 3.68 4.97
CA GLU A 170 -18.14 4.62 5.51
C GLU A 170 -17.66 5.24 6.83
N GLU A 171 -17.11 4.44 7.75
CA GLU A 171 -16.48 4.91 8.98
C GLU A 171 -15.27 5.81 8.67
N LEU A 172 -14.44 5.42 7.69
CA LEU A 172 -13.28 6.21 7.27
C LEU A 172 -13.72 7.59 6.79
N ALA A 173 -14.71 7.68 5.90
CA ALA A 173 -15.23 8.95 5.39
C ALA A 173 -15.71 9.86 6.53
N SER A 174 -16.39 9.30 7.52
CA SER A 174 -16.88 10.07 8.69
C SER A 174 -15.73 10.57 9.58
N THR A 175 -14.78 9.71 9.91
CA THR A 175 -13.72 9.99 10.89
C THR A 175 -12.61 10.88 10.33
N MET A 176 -12.33 10.84 9.02
CA MET A 176 -11.28 11.65 8.40
C MET A 176 -11.58 13.15 8.41
N THR A 177 -12.82 13.56 8.72
CA THR A 177 -13.16 14.96 8.99
C THR A 177 -12.49 15.51 10.26
N LEU A 178 -11.95 14.64 11.11
CA LEU A 178 -11.19 14.99 12.32
C LEU A 178 -9.68 14.94 12.12
N ALA A 179 -9.20 14.47 10.96
CA ALA A 179 -7.77 14.32 10.70
C ALA A 179 -7.09 15.69 10.62
N PRO A 180 -5.89 15.88 11.21
CA PRO A 180 -5.16 17.15 11.17
C PRO A 180 -5.02 17.73 9.76
N TYR A 181 -4.69 16.92 8.76
CA TYR A 181 -4.56 17.41 7.40
C TYR A 181 -5.87 18.00 6.87
N TYR A 182 -6.98 17.30 7.10
CA TYR A 182 -8.31 17.78 6.72
C TYR A 182 -8.62 19.11 7.41
N THR A 183 -8.47 19.19 8.73
CA THR A 183 -8.80 20.40 9.50
C THR A 183 -7.93 21.58 9.08
N ASN A 184 -6.66 21.35 8.80
CA ASN A 184 -5.67 22.40 8.54
C ASN A 184 -5.61 22.86 7.08
N LYS A 185 -5.74 21.94 6.11
CA LYS A 185 -5.75 22.29 4.67
C LYS A 185 -7.00 23.07 4.27
N GLY A 186 -8.05 22.96 5.08
CA GLY A 186 -9.30 23.67 4.90
C GLY A 186 -10.41 22.70 4.55
N GLY A 187 -10.76 21.83 5.48
CA GLY A 187 -11.93 20.95 5.42
C GLY A 187 -13.26 21.68 5.18
N SER A 188 -13.25 23.01 5.10
CA SER A 188 -14.34 23.88 4.67
C SER A 188 -14.34 24.23 3.16
N THR A 189 -13.30 23.85 2.39
CA THR A 189 -13.36 23.96 0.93
C THR A 189 -14.25 22.83 0.40
N THR A 190 -15.28 23.20 -0.36
CA THR A 190 -16.32 22.25 -0.81
C THR A 190 -15.73 21.04 -1.53
N SER A 191 -14.63 21.21 -2.29
CA SER A 191 -14.01 20.11 -3.03
C SER A 191 -13.35 19.05 -2.14
N TYR A 192 -12.64 19.43 -1.08
CA TYR A 192 -11.96 18.46 -0.22
C TYR A 192 -12.95 17.65 0.62
N ALA A 193 -13.95 18.33 1.18
CA ALA A 193 -15.03 17.68 1.91
C ALA A 193 -15.79 16.68 1.03
N THR A 194 -16.15 17.07 -0.20
CA THR A 194 -16.79 16.17 -1.17
C THR A 194 -15.91 14.97 -1.51
N ASN A 195 -14.58 15.13 -1.61
CA ASN A 195 -13.70 13.99 -1.87
C ASN A 195 -13.58 13.04 -0.66
N ILE A 196 -13.67 13.54 0.58
CA ILE A 196 -13.73 12.68 1.77
C ILE A 196 -15.06 11.92 1.81
N GLU A 197 -16.17 12.60 1.53
CA GLU A 197 -17.50 11.97 1.47
C GLU A 197 -17.55 10.88 0.38
N SER A 198 -16.85 11.08 -0.75
CA SER A 198 -16.80 10.10 -1.84
C SER A 198 -16.09 8.79 -1.48
N LEU A 199 -15.35 8.73 -0.36
CA LEU A 199 -14.77 7.46 0.11
C LEU A 199 -15.86 6.44 0.51
N ALA A 200 -17.05 6.92 0.87
CA ALA A 200 -18.21 6.10 1.21
C ALA A 200 -18.99 5.58 -0.02
N ASP A 201 -18.54 5.91 -1.25
CA ASP A 201 -19.17 5.48 -2.48
C ASP A 201 -18.12 5.03 -3.52
N PRO A 202 -18.02 3.73 -3.85
CA PRO A 202 -17.01 3.23 -4.79
C PRO A 202 -17.18 3.78 -6.22
N GLU A 203 -18.36 4.25 -6.61
CA GLU A 203 -18.60 4.86 -7.93
C GLU A 203 -18.14 6.33 -7.97
N ALA A 204 -18.33 7.05 -6.87
CA ALA A 204 -17.96 8.46 -6.74
C ALA A 204 -16.51 8.66 -6.25
N MET A 205 -15.86 7.61 -5.77
CA MET A 205 -14.54 7.68 -5.16
C MET A 205 -13.52 8.39 -6.04
N SER A 206 -12.95 9.47 -5.51
CA SER A 206 -11.96 10.27 -6.21
C SER A 206 -10.65 9.50 -6.38
N VAL A 207 -10.01 9.64 -7.55
CA VAL A 207 -8.64 9.18 -7.78
C VAL A 207 -7.84 10.34 -8.38
N PRO A 208 -6.57 10.54 -7.99
CA PRO A 208 -5.81 9.78 -6.99
C PRO A 208 -6.34 9.95 -5.55
N THR A 209 -6.22 8.90 -4.75
CA THR A 209 -6.41 8.98 -3.29
C THR A 209 -5.28 8.23 -2.60
N LEU A 210 -4.53 8.93 -1.76
CA LEU A 210 -3.43 8.39 -0.98
C LEU A 210 -3.86 8.27 0.48
N PHE A 211 -3.93 7.06 1.00
CA PHE A 211 -4.07 6.80 2.42
C PHE A 211 -2.69 6.71 3.05
N TYR A 212 -2.50 7.38 4.17
CA TYR A 212 -1.40 7.10 5.08
C TYR A 212 -1.93 6.28 6.25
N VAL A 213 -1.30 5.14 6.49
CA VAL A 213 -1.64 4.21 7.57
C VAL A 213 -0.50 4.22 8.57
N ASP A 214 -0.83 4.44 9.84
CA ASP A 214 0.05 4.28 10.99
C ASP A 214 -0.73 3.58 12.09
N VAL A 215 -0.51 2.27 12.21
CA VAL A 215 -1.30 1.38 13.07
C VAL A 215 -1.14 1.78 14.54
N ALA A 216 0.06 2.18 14.96
CA ALA A 216 0.33 2.56 16.34
C ALA A 216 -0.28 3.93 16.66
N TYR A 217 -0.11 4.92 15.78
CA TYR A 217 -0.66 6.26 15.99
C TYR A 217 -2.18 6.25 16.04
N ASN A 218 -2.83 5.50 15.13
CA ASN A 218 -4.29 5.43 15.04
C ASN A 218 -4.98 5.02 16.35
N GLU A 219 -4.33 4.21 17.21
CA GLU A 219 -4.89 3.83 18.51
C GLU A 219 -5.10 5.00 19.47
N THR A 220 -4.39 6.11 19.25
CA THR A 220 -4.44 7.31 20.08
C THR A 220 -4.94 8.55 19.33
N ALA A 221 -5.16 8.43 18.03
CA ALA A 221 -5.54 9.53 17.16
C ALA A 221 -7.01 9.95 17.36
N PRO A 222 -7.35 11.24 17.28
CA PRO A 222 -8.73 11.71 17.27
C PRO A 222 -9.60 11.07 16.17
N GLN A 223 -8.99 10.79 15.03
CA GLN A 223 -9.60 10.19 13.83
C GLN A 223 -9.45 8.65 13.76
N LYS A 224 -9.34 7.98 14.92
CA LYS A 224 -9.28 6.50 15.00
C LYS A 224 -10.42 5.86 14.19
N ASN A 225 -10.08 4.83 13.41
CA ASN A 225 -11.02 4.09 12.56
C ASN A 225 -10.54 2.65 12.35
N SER A 226 -11.43 1.78 11.87
CA SER A 226 -11.12 0.37 11.65
C SER A 226 -10.07 0.10 10.56
N LEU A 227 -9.87 1.01 9.59
CA LEU A 227 -8.83 0.87 8.56
C LEU A 227 -7.47 1.39 9.01
N LYS A 228 -7.33 1.94 10.22
CA LYS A 228 -6.07 2.48 10.74
C LYS A 228 -5.47 3.61 9.89
N VAL A 229 -6.25 4.19 8.98
CA VAL A 229 -5.83 5.33 8.16
C VAL A 229 -5.76 6.55 9.07
N THR A 230 -4.66 7.29 9.01
CA THR A 230 -4.44 8.46 9.85
C THR A 230 -4.55 9.75 9.05
N GLU A 231 -4.24 9.70 7.75
CA GLU A 231 -4.41 10.82 6.83
C GLU A 231 -4.88 10.32 5.47
N VAL A 232 -5.70 11.11 4.80
CA VAL A 232 -6.11 10.92 3.40
C VAL A 232 -5.64 12.14 2.62
N LEU A 233 -5.04 11.94 1.45
CA LEU A 233 -4.58 13.00 0.55
C LEU A 233 -5.09 12.74 -0.87
N PHE A 234 -5.80 13.70 -1.45
CA PHE A 234 -6.21 13.66 -2.88
C PHE A 234 -5.21 14.37 -3.80
N THR A 235 -4.39 15.26 -3.23
CA THR A 235 -3.27 15.92 -3.90
C THR A 235 -2.12 16.06 -2.92
N VAL A 236 -0.90 16.11 -3.43
CA VAL A 236 0.30 16.39 -2.63
C VAL A 236 0.88 17.71 -3.09
N ASP A 237 0.66 18.75 -2.29
CA ASP A 237 1.22 20.06 -2.54
C ASP A 237 2.67 20.10 -2.05
N ALA A 238 3.54 20.81 -2.75
CA ALA A 238 4.91 21.01 -2.33
C ALA A 238 4.95 21.94 -1.10
N LYS A 239 5.57 21.49 0.00
CA LYS A 239 5.76 22.28 1.22
C LYS A 239 6.52 23.59 0.95
N ASP A 240 7.51 23.51 0.10
CA ASP A 240 8.30 24.63 -0.41
C ASP A 240 8.74 24.32 -1.84
N THR A 241 9.13 25.35 -2.60
CA THR A 241 9.66 25.20 -3.95
C THR A 241 11.19 25.18 -3.98
N GLN A 242 11.85 25.20 -2.82
CA GLN A 242 13.32 25.23 -2.72
C GLN A 242 13.90 23.84 -2.97
N GLY A 243 14.50 23.66 -4.14
CA GLY A 243 15.02 22.38 -4.62
C GLY A 243 14.07 21.63 -5.58
N GLY A 244 12.97 22.27 -5.99
CA GLY A 244 12.01 21.75 -6.96
C GLY A 244 10.77 21.14 -6.32
N ASN A 245 9.67 21.11 -7.07
CA ASN A 245 8.36 20.68 -6.56
C ASN A 245 8.38 19.21 -6.10
N ASP A 246 9.18 18.34 -6.71
CA ASP A 246 9.23 16.92 -6.35
C ASP A 246 9.82 16.71 -4.95
N LEU A 247 10.90 17.43 -4.64
CA LEU A 247 11.49 17.46 -3.30
C LEU A 247 10.52 18.05 -2.28
N GLY A 248 9.89 19.17 -2.61
CA GLY A 248 8.89 19.81 -1.75
C GLY A 248 7.70 18.90 -1.43
N ARG A 249 7.25 18.10 -2.41
CA ARG A 249 6.20 17.07 -2.20
C ARG A 249 6.69 15.91 -1.36
N ALA A 250 7.93 15.46 -1.56
CA ALA A 250 8.55 14.43 -0.72
C ALA A 250 8.66 14.89 0.74
N ARG A 251 9.01 16.16 1.00
CA ARG A 251 8.98 16.76 2.34
C ARG A 251 7.59 16.75 2.95
N THR A 252 6.55 17.12 2.18
CA THR A 252 5.15 17.03 2.64
C THR A 252 4.79 15.59 3.05
N LEU A 253 5.15 14.61 2.23
CA LEU A 253 4.88 13.19 2.52
C LEU A 253 5.69 12.67 3.71
N PHE A 254 6.92 13.16 3.90
CA PHE A 254 7.74 12.79 5.04
C PHE A 254 7.25 13.45 6.35
N ASP A 255 6.75 14.68 6.29
CA ASP A 255 6.06 15.31 7.42
C ASP A 255 4.82 14.51 7.82
N CYS A 256 4.04 14.04 6.83
CA CYS A 256 2.91 13.14 7.03
C CYS A 256 3.34 11.84 7.73
N TRP A 257 4.40 11.18 7.23
CA TRP A 257 4.95 9.96 7.83
C TRP A 257 5.31 10.10 9.32
N ASN A 258 5.86 11.26 9.67
CA ASN A 258 6.36 11.52 11.02
C ASN A 258 5.34 12.18 11.94
N HIS A 259 4.12 12.49 11.48
CA HIS A 259 3.16 13.35 12.19
C HIS A 259 3.84 14.62 12.70
N ALA A 260 4.65 15.25 11.84
CA ALA A 260 5.63 16.25 12.24
C ALA A 260 4.95 17.47 12.91
N LYS A 261 5.41 17.82 14.11
CA LYS A 261 4.86 18.97 14.86
C LYS A 261 5.02 20.29 14.12
N GLY A 262 4.05 21.18 14.28
CA GLY A 262 4.00 22.46 13.58
C GLY A 262 3.84 22.36 12.06
N THR A 263 3.44 21.21 11.53
CA THR A 263 3.15 21.02 10.09
C THR A 263 1.66 20.81 9.87
N ILE A 264 1.20 20.85 8.62
CA ILE A 264 -0.23 20.67 8.29
C ILE A 264 -0.81 19.33 8.79
N PHE A 265 0.03 18.35 9.16
CA PHE A 265 -0.35 17.04 9.70
C PHE A 265 -0.41 17.00 11.24
N SER A 266 -0.26 18.12 11.94
CA SER A 266 -0.30 18.17 13.40
C SER A 266 -1.41 19.07 13.93
N SER A 267 -1.96 18.72 15.09
CA SER A 267 -3.04 19.47 15.75
C SER A 267 -2.60 20.84 16.28
N ASP A 268 -1.29 21.06 16.43
CA ASP A 268 -0.68 22.33 16.87
C ASP A 268 -0.32 23.26 15.70
N TYR A 269 -0.71 22.90 14.47
CA TYR A 269 -0.50 23.74 13.30
C TYR A 269 -1.29 25.05 13.38
N ASN A 270 -0.59 26.16 13.28
CA ASN A 270 -1.19 27.48 13.10
C ASN A 270 -0.93 27.94 11.68
N LYS A 271 -2.00 28.07 10.89
CA LYS A 271 -1.95 28.64 9.55
C LYS A 271 -1.54 30.11 9.67
N GLN A 272 -0.27 30.40 9.38
CA GLN A 272 0.26 31.77 9.33
C GLN A 272 -0.22 32.50 8.07
#